data_AF-A0A2T6ZNY7-F1
#
_entry.id   AF-A0A2T6ZNY7-F1
#
_cell.length_a   1.000
_cell.length_b   1.000
_cell.length_c   1.000
_cell.angle_alpha   90.00
_cell.angle_beta   90.00
_cell.angle_gamma   90.00
#
_symmetry.space_group_name_H-M   'P 1'
#
loop_
_entity.id
_entity.type
_entity.pdbx_description
1 polymer ?
#
loop_
_entity_poly.entity_id
_entity_poly.type
_entity_poly.pdbx_seq_one_letter_code
_entity_poly.pdbx_strand_id
1 'polypeptide(L)'
;MGFLNFTQSTPTSTSSTPPTAPTREQRALCWTARDQFFACLDKNNILDPLKNSKESKSFCSSEDASFQKECRGSWVEHFKKRRVMEHNREAMLKRLQEEGASSMGGVPSPAGEGIVRQ
;
A
#
# COMPACT_ATOMS: atom_id res chain seq x y z
N MET A 1 4.19 3.01 36.20
CA MET A 1 2.77 3.45 36.16
C MET A 1 2.70 4.65 35.22
N GLY A 2 2.14 4.47 34.03
CA GLY A 2 2.05 5.52 33.00
C GLY A 2 1.23 5.01 31.83
N PHE A 3 -0.08 4.87 32.07
CA PHE A 3 -1.03 4.42 31.06
C PHE A 3 -1.18 5.52 30.01
N LEU A 4 -0.80 5.23 28.76
CA LEU A 4 -1.10 6.10 27.63
C LEU A 4 -2.62 6.09 27.42
N ASN A 5 -3.30 7.05 28.03
CA ASN A 5 -4.71 7.36 27.79
C ASN A 5 -4.87 7.91 26.37
N PHE A 6 -5.09 7.01 25.43
CA PHE A 6 -5.50 7.36 24.08
C PHE A 6 -6.94 7.87 24.11
N THR A 7 -7.14 9.17 24.36
CA THR A 7 -8.43 9.83 24.15
C THR A 7 -8.69 9.89 22.66
N GLN A 8 -9.37 8.87 22.12
CA GLN A 8 -9.80 8.84 20.74
C GLN A 8 -10.93 9.85 20.54
N SER A 9 -10.58 11.07 20.13
CA SER A 9 -11.55 12.06 19.67
C SER A 9 -12.19 11.53 18.37
N THR A 10 -13.36 10.93 18.50
CA THR A 10 -14.21 10.51 17.37
C THR A 10 -14.73 11.75 16.64
N PRO A 11 -14.45 11.96 15.33
CA PRO A 11 -15.21 12.93 14.56
C PRO A 11 -16.63 12.40 14.33
N THR A 12 -17.61 13.11 14.87
CA THR A 12 -19.04 12.94 14.58
C THR A 12 -19.26 13.03 13.07
N SER A 13 -19.56 11.90 12.43
CA SER A 13 -20.04 11.83 11.05
C SER A 13 -21.43 11.20 11.06
N THR A 14 -22.44 12.04 10.89
CA THR A 14 -23.85 11.69 10.71
C THR A 14 -24.02 10.82 9.46
N SER A 15 -24.02 9.50 9.64
CA SER A 15 -24.76 8.53 8.81
C SER A 15 -24.85 7.21 9.58
N SER A 16 -26.08 6.79 9.85
CA SER A 16 -26.46 5.73 10.79
C SER A 16 -26.28 4.32 10.22
N THR A 17 -25.08 3.99 9.74
CA THR A 17 -24.64 2.59 9.57
C THR A 17 -23.12 2.55 9.67
N PRO A 18 -22.52 1.82 10.63
CA PRO A 18 -21.07 1.67 10.67
C PRO A 18 -20.60 1.05 9.34
N PRO A 19 -19.47 1.51 8.77
CA PRO A 19 -18.93 0.93 7.54
C PRO A 19 -18.65 -0.55 7.80
N THR A 20 -19.58 -1.41 7.39
CA THR A 20 -19.49 -2.85 7.58
C THR A 20 -18.21 -3.30 6.93
N ALA A 21 -17.32 -4.03 7.61
CA ALA A 21 -16.08 -4.48 6.99
C ALA A 21 -16.38 -5.47 5.85
N PRO A 22 -15.60 -5.50 4.74
CA PRO A 22 -15.81 -6.48 3.69
C PRO A 22 -15.60 -7.91 4.24
N THR A 23 -16.20 -8.92 3.62
CA THR A 23 -15.97 -10.33 3.98
C THR A 23 -14.56 -10.77 3.55
N ARG A 24 -14.11 -11.95 4.00
CA ARG A 24 -12.81 -12.50 3.57
C ARG A 24 -12.75 -12.72 2.05
N GLU A 25 -13.85 -13.23 1.48
CA GLU A 25 -13.97 -13.47 0.04
C GLU A 25 -13.92 -12.17 -0.76
N GLN A 26 -14.62 -11.13 -0.31
CA GLN A 26 -14.55 -9.80 -0.93
C GLN A 26 -13.14 -9.21 -0.90
N ARG A 27 -12.38 -9.44 0.19
CA ARG A 27 -10.96 -9.03 0.23
C ARG A 27 -10.12 -9.79 -0.78
N ALA A 28 -10.34 -11.09 -0.94
CA ALA A 28 -9.62 -11.90 -1.91
C ALA A 28 -9.86 -11.45 -3.35
N LEU A 29 -11.12 -11.13 -3.70
CA LEU A 29 -11.47 -10.53 -5.00
C LEU A 29 -10.79 -9.18 -5.20
N CYS A 30 -10.86 -8.30 -4.20
CA CYS A 30 -10.20 -7.00 -4.24
C CYS A 30 -8.68 -7.12 -4.45
N TRP A 31 -7.99 -8.02 -3.74
CA TRP A 31 -6.55 -8.22 -3.92
C TRP A 31 -6.22 -8.79 -5.30
N THR A 32 -7.04 -9.70 -5.81
CA THR A 32 -6.86 -10.23 -7.17
C THR A 32 -7.00 -9.13 -8.23
N ALA A 33 -8.03 -8.28 -8.13
CA ALA A 33 -8.23 -7.16 -9.03
C ALA A 33 -7.12 -6.11 -8.91
N ARG A 34 -6.63 -5.85 -7.69
CA ARG A 34 -5.47 -4.98 -7.43
C ARG A 34 -4.22 -5.49 -8.16
N ASP A 35 -3.92 -6.78 -8.02
CA ASP A 35 -2.71 -7.37 -8.57
C ASP A 35 -2.75 -7.40 -10.10
N GLN A 36 -3.92 -7.63 -10.70
CA GLN A 36 -4.12 -7.50 -12.15
C GLN A 36 -3.89 -6.07 -12.64
N PHE A 37 -4.45 -5.08 -11.96
CA PHE A 37 -4.23 -3.67 -12.29
C PHE A 37 -2.75 -3.29 -12.21
N PHE A 38 -2.07 -3.68 -11.13
CA PHE A 38 -0.64 -3.41 -10.95
C PHE A 38 0.23 -4.15 -11.97
N ALA A 39 -0.08 -5.39 -12.31
CA ALA A 39 0.62 -6.11 -13.38
C ALA A 39 0.47 -5.42 -14.74
N CYS A 40 -0.70 -4.84 -15.04
CA CYS A 40 -0.87 -4.03 -16.25
C CYS A 40 -0.01 -2.76 -16.21
N LEU A 41 0.03 -2.06 -15.08
CA LEU A 41 0.88 -0.88 -14.91
C LEU A 41 2.37 -1.22 -15.09
N ASP A 42 2.83 -2.34 -14.52
CA ASP A 42 4.22 -2.79 -14.62
C ASP A 42 4.61 -3.10 -16.06
N LYS A 43 3.74 -3.78 -16.83
CA LYS A 43 3.95 -4.04 -18.26
C LYS A 43 4.10 -2.77 -19.10
N ASN A 44 3.45 -1.68 -18.68
CA ASN A 44 3.48 -0.40 -19.38
C ASN A 44 4.47 0.60 -18.74
N ASN A 45 5.30 0.16 -17.78
CA ASN A 45 6.27 1.00 -17.05
C ASN A 45 5.65 2.22 -16.33
N ILE A 46 4.41 2.08 -15.84
CA ILE A 46 3.70 3.15 -15.12
C ILE A 46 3.85 2.91 -13.60
N LEU A 47 4.68 3.72 -12.93
CA LEU A 47 4.85 3.60 -11.47
C LEU A 47 3.68 4.23 -10.70
N ASP A 48 3.32 5.47 -11.04
CA ASP A 48 2.31 6.26 -10.34
C ASP A 48 1.04 6.45 -11.21
N PRO A 49 -0.03 5.66 -10.98
CA PRO A 49 -1.27 5.79 -11.74
C PRO A 49 -2.08 7.05 -11.36
N LEU A 50 -1.78 7.72 -10.25
CA LEU A 50 -2.46 8.95 -9.84
C LEU A 50 -1.92 10.15 -10.59
N LYS A 51 -0.59 10.22 -10.79
CA LYS A 51 0.04 11.24 -11.62
C LYS A 51 -0.18 10.99 -13.11
N ASN A 52 -0.04 9.74 -13.55
CA ASN A 52 -0.18 9.35 -14.96
C ASN A 52 -1.57 8.77 -15.27
N SER A 53 -2.63 9.44 -14.81
CA SER A 53 -4.00 8.92 -14.94
C SER A 53 -4.44 8.71 -16.40
N LYS A 54 -3.96 9.53 -17.35
CA LYS A 54 -4.29 9.38 -18.77
C LYS A 54 -3.72 8.08 -19.36
N GLU A 55 -2.44 7.82 -19.11
CA GLU A 55 -1.75 6.62 -19.59
C GLU A 55 -2.32 5.37 -18.90
N SER A 56 -2.52 5.42 -17.59
CA SER A 56 -3.12 4.33 -16.83
C SER A 56 -4.51 3.96 -17.36
N LYS A 57 -5.35 4.94 -17.74
CA LYS A 57 -6.66 4.67 -18.34
C LYS A 57 -6.56 4.18 -19.79
N SER A 58 -5.60 4.68 -20.56
CA SER A 58 -5.41 4.26 -21.94
C SER A 58 -5.02 2.79 -22.04
N PHE A 59 -4.11 2.33 -21.18
CA PHE A 59 -3.56 0.96 -21.25
C PHE A 59 -4.25 -0.03 -20.31
N CYS A 60 -4.75 0.41 -19.15
CA CYS A 60 -5.23 -0.46 -18.08
C CYS A 60 -6.65 -0.10 -17.60
N SER A 61 -7.51 0.46 -18.47
CA SER A 61 -8.87 0.87 -18.10
C SER A 61 -9.74 -0.29 -17.62
N SER A 62 -9.61 -1.47 -18.21
CA SER A 62 -10.42 -2.65 -17.86
C SER A 62 -10.09 -3.13 -16.44
N GLU A 63 -8.80 -3.21 -16.12
CA GLU A 63 -8.29 -3.61 -14.83
C GLU A 63 -8.54 -2.53 -13.77
N ASP A 64 -8.41 -1.24 -14.11
CA ASP A 64 -8.75 -0.13 -13.19
C ASP A 64 -10.25 -0.13 -12.85
N ALA A 65 -11.12 -0.40 -13.82
CA ALA A 65 -12.56 -0.52 -13.59
C ALA A 65 -12.88 -1.72 -12.66
N SER A 66 -12.24 -2.87 -12.90
CA SER A 66 -12.39 -4.05 -12.04
C SER A 66 -11.87 -3.78 -10.63
N PHE A 67 -10.73 -3.11 -10.51
CA PHE A 67 -10.14 -2.75 -9.23
C PHE A 67 -11.04 -1.78 -8.44
N GLN A 68 -11.63 -0.79 -9.09
CA GLN A 68 -12.57 0.15 -8.46
C GLN A 68 -13.91 -0.50 -8.10
N LYS A 69 -14.34 -1.53 -8.84
CA LYS A 69 -15.58 -2.26 -8.59
C LYS A 69 -15.46 -3.24 -7.42
N GLU A 70 -14.38 -4.02 -7.38
CA GLU A 70 -14.20 -5.09 -6.38
C GLU A 70 -13.66 -4.57 -5.05
N CYS A 71 -12.91 -3.45 -5.06
CA CYS A 71 -12.35 -2.84 -3.85
C CYS A 71 -13.17 -1.66 -3.34
N ARG A 72 -13.01 -1.37 -2.05
CA ARG A 72 -13.50 -0.11 -1.47
C ARG A 72 -12.71 1.07 -2.02
N GLY A 73 -13.38 2.18 -2.31
CA GLY A 73 -12.72 3.39 -2.82
C GLY A 73 -11.54 3.87 -1.98
N SER A 74 -11.68 3.86 -0.64
CA SER A 74 -10.58 4.22 0.27
C SER A 74 -9.38 3.26 0.20
N TRP A 75 -9.62 1.99 -0.11
CA TRP A 75 -8.56 1.00 -0.28
C TRP A 75 -7.86 1.19 -1.63
N VAL A 76 -8.60 1.47 -2.69
CA VAL A 76 -8.06 1.76 -4.02
C VAL A 76 -7.08 2.92 -3.94
N GLU A 77 -7.49 4.02 -3.33
CA GLU A 77 -6.64 5.20 -3.15
C GLU A 77 -5.41 4.88 -2.30
N HIS A 78 -5.60 4.18 -1.17
CA HIS A 78 -4.51 3.78 -0.29
C HIS A 78 -3.48 2.90 -1.03
N PHE A 79 -3.92 1.89 -1.77
CA PHE A 79 -3.02 0.99 -2.50
C PHE A 79 -2.25 1.72 -3.61
N LYS A 80 -2.91 2.60 -4.36
CA LYS A 80 -2.25 3.42 -5.40
C LYS A 80 -1.15 4.29 -4.78
N LYS A 81 -1.43 4.94 -3.65
CA LYS A 81 -0.42 5.73 -2.90
C LYS A 81 0.70 4.85 -2.36
N ARG A 82 0.36 3.69 -1.77
CA ARG A 82 1.33 2.78 -1.15
C ARG A 82 2.35 2.26 -2.17
N ARG A 83 1.94 1.96 -3.41
CA ARG A 83 2.85 1.54 -4.49
C ARG A 83 4.00 2.53 -4.70
N VAL A 84 3.69 3.84 -4.76
CA VAL A 84 4.70 4.89 -4.93
C VAL A 84 5.58 5.05 -3.70
N MET A 85 4.97 5.01 -2.50
CA MET A 85 5.72 5.12 -1.26
C MET A 85 6.71 3.97 -1.06
N GLU A 86 6.30 2.73 -1.34
CA GLU A 86 7.19 1.57 -1.20
C GLU A 86 8.34 1.64 -2.20
N HIS A 87 8.06 1.98 -3.47
CA HIS A 87 9.10 2.19 -4.46
C HIS A 87 10.13 3.25 -4.02
N ASN A 88 9.66 4.38 -3.47
CA ASN A 88 10.54 5.44 -2.98
C ASN A 88 11.34 5.00 -1.74
N ARG A 89 10.71 4.22 -0.85
CA ARG A 89 11.36 3.66 0.34
C ARG A 89 12.46 2.68 -0.07
N GLU A 90 12.20 1.77 -1.00
CA GLU A 90 13.19 0.83 -1.52
C GLU A 90 14.35 1.55 -2.21
N ALA A 91 14.05 2.57 -3.02
CA ALA A 91 15.08 3.40 -3.64
C ALA A 91 15.96 4.11 -2.58
N MET A 92 15.36 4.68 -1.54
CA MET A 92 16.08 5.33 -0.44
C MET A 92 16.95 4.33 0.32
N LEU A 93 16.42 3.16 0.68
CA LEU A 93 17.20 2.11 1.35
C LEU A 93 18.38 1.64 0.50
N LYS A 94 18.18 1.49 -0.81
CA LYS A 94 19.25 1.14 -1.74
C LYS A 94 20.35 2.20 -1.77
N ARG A 95 19.99 3.50 -1.80
CA ARG A 95 20.96 4.61 -1.74
C ARG A 95 21.76 4.58 -0.43
N LEU A 96 21.08 4.43 0.71
CA LEU A 96 21.75 4.34 2.01
C LEU A 96 22.67 3.12 2.12
N GLN A 97 22.33 1.99 1.50
CA GLN A 97 23.20 0.82 1.45
C GLN A 97 24.45 1.06 0.60
N GLU A 98 24.32 1.73 -0.54
CA GLU A 98 25.44 2.12 -1.41
C GLU A 98 26.36 3.15 -0.72
N GLU A 99 25.78 4.14 -0.04
CA GLU A 99 26.50 5.18 0.71
C GLU A 99 27.13 4.63 2.01
N GLY A 100 26.42 3.78 2.75
CA GLY A 100 26.91 3.12 3.98
C GLY A 100 27.91 2.00 3.70
N ALA A 101 27.87 1.36 2.52
CA ALA A 101 28.97 0.52 2.03
C ALA A 101 30.22 1.35 1.70
N SER A 102 30.07 2.65 1.44
CA SER A 102 31.17 3.58 1.13
C SER A 102 31.64 4.40 2.34
N SER A 103 30.89 4.41 3.45
CA SER A 103 31.23 5.15 4.67
C SER A 103 30.88 4.33 5.93
N MET A 104 31.90 3.62 6.44
CA MET A 104 32.03 3.07 7.79
C MET A 104 31.11 1.92 8.23
N GLY A 105 31.78 0.92 8.82
CA GLY A 105 31.17 -0.27 9.40
C GLY A 105 30.25 0.02 10.59
N GLY A 106 29.28 -0.89 10.75
CA GLY A 106 28.56 -1.09 12.01
C GLY A 106 27.24 -0.33 12.14
N VAL A 107 26.24 -0.70 11.36
CA VAL A 107 24.84 -0.61 11.81
C VAL A 107 24.29 -2.03 11.81
N PRO A 108 23.97 -2.62 12.98
CA PRO A 108 23.34 -3.94 13.00
C PRO A 108 21.98 -3.85 12.33
N SER A 109 21.85 -4.65 11.27
CA SER A 109 20.60 -4.92 10.55
C SER A 109 19.54 -5.43 11.52
N PRO A 110 18.31 -4.87 11.56
CA PRO A 110 17.18 -5.52 12.20
C PRO A 110 16.63 -6.59 11.25
N ALA A 111 17.45 -7.57 10.91
CA ALA A 111 17.04 -8.76 10.16
C ALA A 111 16.83 -9.92 11.14
N GLY A 112 15.57 -10.14 11.48
CA GLY A 112 15.05 -11.49 11.73
C GLY A 112 15.42 -12.15 13.05
N GLU A 113 14.76 -11.73 14.14
CA GLU A 113 14.48 -12.66 15.24
C GLU A 113 13.11 -13.30 15.02
N GLY A 114 13.12 -14.49 14.44
CA GLY A 114 12.02 -15.43 14.55
C GLY A 114 11.87 -15.83 16.01
N ILE A 115 10.86 -15.28 16.68
CA ILE A 115 10.41 -15.78 17.99
C ILE A 115 9.79 -17.17 17.75
N VAL A 116 10.51 -18.22 18.13
CA VAL A 116 9.92 -19.53 18.40
C VAL A 116 9.03 -19.35 19.63
N ARG A 117 7.71 -19.40 19.43
CA ARG A 117 6.77 -19.56 20.54
C ARG A 117 6.74 -21.04 20.89
N GLN A 118 7.29 -21.35 22.07
CA GLN A 118 6.99 -22.58 22.81
C GLN A 118 5.50 -22.62 23.18
#